data_AF-A0A2D7K3S5-F1
#
_entry.id   AF-A0A2D7K3S5-F1
#
_cell.length_a   1.000
_cell.length_b   1.000
_cell.length_c   1.000
_cell.angle_alpha   90.00
_cell.angle_beta   90.00
_cell.angle_gamma   90.00
#
_symmetry.space_group_name_H-M   'P 1'
#
loop_
_entity.id
_entity.type
_entity.pdbx_description
1 polymer ?
#
loop_
_entity_poly.entity_id
_entity_poly.type
_entity_poly.pdbx_seq_one_letter_code
_entity_poly.pdbx_strand_id
1 'polypeptide(L)'
;MKDTVSENNPRKAWMGLLAKAPNGRVAALLDAEISRPAITWLRAPEIGTTMVRARAGATGAPFNLGEMTITRCALTLETGEVGHSYI
;
A
#
# COMPACT_ATOMS: atom_id res chain seq x y z
N MET A 1 -12.70 20.33 3.83
CA MET A 1 -11.28 19.93 3.93
C MET A 1 -10.87 19.52 2.52
N LYS A 2 -10.15 20.40 1.79
CA LYS A 2 -9.69 20.06 0.43
C LYS A 2 -8.52 19.09 0.61
N ASP A 3 -8.72 17.84 0.21
CA ASP A 3 -7.67 16.83 0.21
C ASP A 3 -6.54 17.33 -0.69
N THR A 4 -5.45 17.77 -0.08
CA THR A 4 -4.21 18.17 -0.74
C THR A 4 -3.45 16.94 -1.20
N VAL A 5 -4.09 16.10 -2.02
CA VAL A 5 -3.37 15.08 -2.78
C VAL A 5 -2.68 15.80 -3.92
N SER A 6 -1.39 16.13 -3.73
CA SER A 6 -0.54 16.56 -4.83
C SER A 6 -0.71 15.61 -6.01
N GLU A 7 -1.13 16.12 -7.17
CA GLU A 7 -1.28 15.33 -8.40
C GLU A 7 0.03 14.63 -8.77
N ASN A 8 1.16 15.20 -8.35
CA ASN A 8 2.49 14.71 -8.61
C ASN A 8 3.17 14.19 -7.33
N ASN A 9 2.56 13.16 -6.72
CA ASN A 9 3.17 12.44 -5.61
C ASN A 9 3.84 11.15 -6.11
N PRO A 10 5.16 11.15 -6.38
CA PRO A 10 5.86 9.97 -6.87
C PRO A 10 5.70 8.79 -5.90
N ARG A 11 5.57 9.08 -4.59
CA ARG A 11 5.34 8.05 -3.57
C ARG A 11 3.98 7.35 -3.73
N LYS A 12 2.95 8.05 -4.19
CA LYS A 12 1.64 7.43 -4.47
C LYS A 12 1.72 6.54 -5.72
N ALA A 13 2.42 7.01 -6.75
CA ALA A 13 2.50 6.33 -8.05
C ALA A 13 3.20 4.96 -7.95
N TRP A 14 4.43 4.91 -7.43
CA TRP A 14 5.17 3.65 -7.29
C TRP A 14 4.53 2.69 -6.26
N MET A 15 3.87 3.15 -5.19
CA MET A 15 3.14 2.28 -4.27
C MET A 15 1.97 1.58 -4.97
N GLY A 16 1.23 2.31 -5.80
CA GLY A 16 0.17 1.74 -6.63
C GLY A 16 0.71 0.75 -7.68
N LEU A 17 1.90 1.01 -8.25
CA LEU A 17 2.56 0.07 -9.16
C LEU A 17 2.94 -1.23 -8.45
N LEU A 18 3.58 -1.15 -7.27
CA LEU A 18 3.99 -2.30 -6.47
C LEU A 18 2.79 -3.15 -6.03
N ALA A 19 1.69 -2.51 -5.60
CA ALA A 19 0.47 -3.19 -5.15
C ALA A 19 -0.23 -3.99 -6.28
N LYS A 20 -0.10 -3.56 -7.54
CA LYS A 20 -0.69 -4.24 -8.70
C LYS A 20 0.24 -5.24 -9.37
N ALA A 21 1.49 -5.36 -8.92
CA ALA A 21 2.45 -6.25 -9.53
C ALA A 21 2.04 -7.72 -9.35
N PRO A 22 2.34 -8.60 -10.32
CA PRO A 22 2.13 -10.03 -10.14
C PRO A 22 2.85 -10.55 -8.89
N ASN A 23 2.24 -11.51 -8.21
CA ASN A 23 2.83 -12.12 -7.02
C ASN A 23 4.26 -12.60 -7.30
N GLY A 24 5.18 -12.31 -6.38
CA GLY A 24 6.60 -12.69 -6.50
C GLY A 24 7.45 -11.82 -7.44
N ARG A 25 6.86 -11.08 -8.40
CA ARG A 25 7.63 -10.29 -9.39
C ARG A 25 8.52 -9.23 -8.74
N VAL A 26 7.99 -8.52 -7.74
CA VAL A 26 8.73 -7.46 -7.01
C VAL A 26 9.88 -8.07 -6.21
N ALA A 27 9.63 -9.17 -5.50
CA ALA A 27 10.67 -9.85 -4.72
C ALA A 27 11.82 -10.33 -5.61
N ALA A 28 11.50 -10.97 -6.74
CA ALA A 28 12.51 -11.45 -7.69
C ALA A 28 13.36 -10.32 -8.29
N LEU A 29 12.78 -9.17 -8.59
CA LEU A 29 13.53 -8.00 -9.07
C LEU A 29 14.40 -7.39 -7.97
N LEU A 30 13.87 -7.28 -6.75
CA LEU A 30 14.60 -6.75 -5.61
C LEU A 30 15.83 -7.60 -5.30
N ASP A 31 15.66 -8.92 -5.29
CA ASP A 31 16.73 -9.88 -5.00
C ASP A 31 17.80 -9.91 -6.11
N ALA A 32 17.43 -9.57 -7.35
CA ALA A 32 18.37 -9.47 -8.47
C ALA A 32 19.17 -8.16 -8.46
N GLU A 33 18.60 -7.08 -7.93
CA GLU A 33 19.20 -5.75 -7.97
C GLU A 33 20.03 -5.44 -6.72
N ILE A 34 19.56 -5.84 -5.53
CA ILE A 34 20.22 -5.51 -4.26
C ILE A 34 20.23 -6.68 -3.29
N SER A 35 21.24 -6.71 -2.41
CA SER A 35 21.15 -7.50 -1.18
C SER A 35 20.11 -6.89 -0.25
N ARG A 36 19.26 -7.73 0.35
CA ARG A 36 18.22 -7.24 1.27
C ARG A 36 18.85 -6.56 2.49
N PRO A 37 18.48 -5.31 2.82
CA PRO A 37 18.94 -4.69 4.05
C PRO A 37 18.32 -5.37 5.27
N ALA A 38 18.97 -5.21 6.42
CA ALA A 38 18.34 -5.54 7.70
C ALA A 38 17.11 -4.65 7.91
N ILE A 39 16.02 -5.26 8.39
CA ILE A 39 14.77 -4.57 8.68
C ILE A 39 14.36 -4.85 10.11
N THR A 40 13.68 -3.88 10.73
CA THR A 40 12.90 -4.10 11.94
C THR A 40 11.43 -3.91 11.62
N TRP A 41 10.59 -4.88 11.98
CA TRP A 41 9.15 -4.77 11.84
C TRP A 41 8.60 -3.77 12.86
N LEU A 42 7.99 -2.70 12.38
CA LEU A 42 7.13 -1.84 13.20
C LEU A 42 5.72 -2.43 13.28
N ARG A 43 5.31 -3.11 12.20
CA ARG A 43 4.12 -3.93 12.08
C ARG A 43 4.42 -5.05 11.08
N ALA A 44 4.46 -6.28 11.56
CA ALA A 44 4.55 -7.46 10.70
C ALA A 44 3.34 -7.51 9.73
N PRO A 45 3.42 -8.26 8.62
CA PRO A 45 2.28 -8.41 7.72
C PRO A 45 1.03 -8.92 8.42
N GLU A 46 -0.03 -8.10 8.40
CA GLU A 46 -1.33 -8.39 9.01
C GLU A 46 -2.41 -8.41 7.92
N ILE A 47 -3.14 -9.51 7.81
CA ILE A 47 -4.33 -9.63 6.97
C ILE A 47 -5.53 -9.11 7.77
N GLY A 48 -6.34 -8.25 7.17
CA GLY A 48 -7.58 -7.75 7.74
C GLY A 48 -8.57 -7.37 6.65
N THR A 49 -9.53 -6.50 6.98
CA THR A 49 -10.51 -5.98 6.02
C THR A 49 -10.55 -4.46 6.03
N THR A 50 -11.04 -3.90 4.92
CA THR A 50 -11.36 -2.47 4.79
C THR A 50 -12.77 -2.30 4.25
N MET A 51 -13.48 -1.28 4.74
CA MET A 51 -14.82 -0.94 4.27
C MET A 51 -14.75 -0.24 2.91
N VAL A 52 -15.25 -0.88 1.85
CA VAL A 52 -15.42 -0.29 0.53
C VAL A 52 -16.65 0.62 0.55
N ARG A 53 -16.47 1.87 0.11
CA ARG A 53 -17.55 2.86 -0.03
C ARG A 53 -17.85 3.10 -1.49
N ALA A 54 -19.14 3.05 -1.85
CA ALA A 54 -19.64 3.37 -3.17
C ALA A 54 -20.46 4.67 -3.14
N ARG A 55 -20.85 5.16 -4.33
CA ARG A 55 -21.76 6.29 -4.50
C ARG A 55 -22.94 5.89 -5.38
N ALA A 56 -24.15 6.19 -4.94
CA ALA A 56 -25.36 5.91 -5.72
C ALA A 56 -25.29 6.59 -7.09
N GLY A 57 -25.51 5.85 -8.18
CA GLY A 57 -25.40 6.41 -9.54
C GLY A 57 -24.04 7.05 -9.86
N ALA A 58 -22.95 6.52 -9.31
CA ALA A 58 -21.55 6.99 -9.42
C ALA A 58 -21.22 8.33 -8.71
N THR A 59 -22.11 9.32 -8.73
CA THR A 59 -21.83 10.67 -8.18
C THR A 59 -22.72 11.05 -6.98
N GLY A 60 -23.71 10.24 -6.64
CA GLY A 60 -24.66 10.49 -5.56
C GLY A 60 -24.09 10.29 -4.15
N ALA A 61 -25.01 10.09 -3.20
CA ALA A 61 -24.67 9.93 -1.78
C ALA A 61 -23.76 8.70 -1.55
N PRO A 62 -22.75 8.80 -0.66
CA PRO A 62 -21.90 7.68 -0.34
C PRO A 62 -22.63 6.66 0.55
N PHE A 63 -22.33 5.38 0.36
CA PHE A 63 -22.83 4.29 1.20
C PHE A 63 -21.78 3.17 1.35
N ASN A 64 -21.92 2.33 2.38
CA ASN A 64 -21.06 1.17 2.59
C ASN A 64 -21.44 0.06 1.60
N LEU A 65 -20.52 -0.34 0.72
CA LEU A 65 -20.76 -1.36 -0.30
C LEU A 65 -20.49 -2.78 0.23
N GLY A 66 -19.47 -2.91 1.08
CA GLY A 66 -19.00 -4.20 1.59
C GLY A 66 -17.53 -4.14 1.97
N GLU A 67 -17.00 -5.23 2.51
CA GLU A 67 -15.60 -5.31 2.93
C GLU A 67 -14.71 -5.94 1.85
N MET A 68 -13.45 -5.52 1.81
CA MET A 68 -12.41 -6.14 0.99
C MET A 68 -11.23 -6.52 1.88
N THR A 69 -10.63 -7.69 1.63
CA THR A 69 -9.41 -8.11 2.32
C THR A 69 -8.25 -7.18 1.97
N ILE A 70 -7.43 -6.87 2.96
CA ILE A 70 -6.22 -6.06 2.81
C ILE A 70 -5.12 -6.65 3.67
N THR A 71 -3.89 -6.63 3.18
CA THR A 71 -2.70 -6.89 3.98
C THR A 71 -1.93 -5.58 4.19
N ARG A 72 -1.62 -5.26 5.44
CA ARG A 72 -0.81 -4.07 5.77
C ARG A 72 0.46 -4.46 6.51
N CYS A 73 1.54 -3.73 6.28
CA CYS A 73 2.78 -3.85 7.05
C CYS A 73 3.54 -2.52 7.11
N ALA A 74 4.42 -2.41 8.09
CA ALA A 74 5.36 -1.31 8.20
C ALA A 74 6.69 -1.80 8.80
N LEU A 75 7.79 -1.28 8.28
CA LEU A 75 9.13 -1.62 8.73
C LEU A 75 10.01 -0.38 8.72
N THR A 76 11.11 -0.45 9.46
CA THR A 76 12.19 0.54 9.41
C THR A 76 13.47 -0.13 8.95
N LEU A 77 14.28 0.62 8.21
CA LEU A 77 15.69 0.29 7.96
C LEU A 77 16.55 0.77 9.13
N GLU A 78 17.78 0.28 9.21
CA GLU A 78 18.78 0.74 10.20
C GLU A 78 19.13 2.23 10.05
N THR A 79 19.02 2.74 8.81
CA THR A 79 19.23 4.16 8.45
C THR A 79 18.05 5.07 8.84
N GLY A 80 16.94 4.50 9.34
CA GLY A 80 15.81 5.22 9.91
C GLY A 80 14.64 5.47 8.95
N GLU A 81 14.75 5.14 7.66
CA GLU A 81 13.62 5.24 6.74
C GLU A 81 12.52 4.24 7.06
N VAL A 82 11.25 4.70 6.97
CA VAL A 82 10.08 3.88 7.27
C VAL A 82 9.29 3.52 6.00
N GLY A 83 9.26 2.23 5.70
CA GLY A 83 8.47 1.62 4.63
C GLY A 83 7.06 1.25 5.09
N HIS A 84 6.09 1.41 4.20
CA HIS A 84 4.69 1.05 4.44
C HIS A 84 4.12 0.32 3.22
N SER A 85 3.26 -0.67 3.45
CA SER A 85 2.52 -1.34 2.38
C SER A 85 1.06 -1.59 2.77
N TYR A 86 0.20 -1.52 1.76
CA TYR A 86 -1.23 -1.84 1.80
C TYR A 86 -1.56 -2.49 0.45
N ILE A 87 -1.83 -3.79 0.46
CA ILE A 87 -2.15 -4.58 -0.75
C ILE A 87 -3.44 -5.39 -0.56
#